data_AF-A0A353IR67-F1
#
_entry.id   AF-A0A353IR67-F1
#
_cell.length_a   1.000
_cell.length_b   1.000
_cell.length_c   1.000
_cell.angle_alpha   90.00
_cell.angle_beta   90.00
_cell.angle_gamma   90.00
#
_symmetry.space_group_name_H-M   'P 1'
#
loop_
_entity.id
_entity.type
_entity.pdbx_description
1 polymer ?
#
loop_
_entity_poly.entity_id
_entity_poly.type
_entity_poly.pdbx_seq_one_letter_code
_entity_poly.pdbx_strand_id
1 'polypeptide(L)'
;RRLRNQYIKDPKVTAEVVTYRPFYILGEVTTPGQYPFANGLTVENAAAIAEGYTPRAKKRFVRLTRGFDGVKSTVMVPTDHPVQPGDTIYVLQRLF
;
A
#
# COMPACT_ATOMS: atom_id res chain seq x y z
N ARG A 1 -33.61 -40.92 -23.85
CA ARG A 1 -33.33 -39.85 -22.86
C ARG A 1 -31.85 -39.46 -23.00
N ARG A 2 -31.55 -38.27 -23.54
CA ARG A 2 -30.20 -37.77 -23.86
C ARG A 2 -29.84 -36.67 -22.84
N LEU A 3 -28.64 -36.72 -22.27
CA LEU A 3 -27.93 -35.61 -21.64
C LEU A 3 -26.52 -35.70 -22.28
N ARG A 4 -26.02 -34.88 -23.23
CA ARG A 4 -25.87 -33.40 -23.28
C ARG A 4 -25.49 -32.85 -21.90
N ASN A 5 -24.33 -32.28 -21.63
CA ASN A 5 -23.32 -31.67 -22.49
C ASN A 5 -21.99 -31.55 -21.74
N GLN A 6 -20.90 -31.78 -22.47
CA GLN A 6 -19.63 -31.04 -22.49
C GLN A 6 -19.12 -30.45 -21.17
N TYR A 7 -18.15 -31.16 -20.57
CA TYR A 7 -17.11 -30.53 -19.77
C TYR A 7 -16.28 -29.62 -20.68
N ILE A 8 -16.01 -28.39 -20.23
CA ILE A 8 -15.14 -27.44 -20.92
C ILE A 8 -13.74 -28.08 -21.03
N LYS A 9 -13.33 -28.38 -22.27
CA LYS A 9 -11.95 -28.76 -22.62
C LYS A 9 -11.14 -27.47 -22.73
N ASP A 10 -10.13 -27.32 -21.87
CA ASP A 10 -9.17 -26.21 -21.84
C ASP A 10 -9.76 -24.79 -21.66
N PRO A 11 -10.04 -24.35 -20.42
CA PRO A 11 -10.17 -22.92 -20.17
C PRO A 11 -8.80 -22.25 -20.34
N LYS A 12 -8.61 -21.52 -21.44
CA LYS A 12 -7.50 -20.57 -21.56
C LYS A 12 -7.82 -19.36 -20.68
N VAL A 13 -7.25 -19.33 -19.48
CA VAL A 13 -7.35 -18.19 -18.56
C VAL A 13 -6.22 -17.22 -18.88
N THR A 14 -6.54 -16.09 -19.49
CA THR A 14 -5.61 -14.95 -19.59
C THR A 14 -5.88 -14.05 -18.39
N ALA A 15 -5.00 -14.07 -17.39
CA ALA A 15 -5.04 -13.11 -16.29
C ALA A 15 -4.17 -11.91 -16.67
N GLU A 16 -4.78 -10.78 -16.98
CA GLU A 16 -4.05 -9.50 -17.04
C GLU A 16 -3.77 -9.06 -15.59
N VAL A 17 -2.51 -9.04 -15.19
CA VAL A 17 -2.11 -8.48 -13.89
C VAL A 17 -2.24 -6.97 -14.00
N VAL A 18 -3.36 -6.42 -13.55
CA VAL A 18 -3.49 -4.98 -13.33
C VAL A 18 -2.61 -4.63 -12.14
N THR A 19 -1.39 -4.20 -12.42
CA THR A 19 -0.46 -3.78 -11.37
C THR A 19 -0.95 -2.47 -10.78
N TYR A 20 -1.32 -2.47 -9.50
CA TYR A 20 -1.65 -1.24 -8.77
C TYR A 20 -0.47 -0.28 -8.78
N ARG A 21 -0.77 1.03 -8.72
CA ARG A 21 0.28 2.04 -8.48
C ARG A 21 0.99 1.71 -7.16
N PRO A 22 2.33 1.79 -7.12
CA PRO A 22 3.07 1.57 -5.90
C PRO A 22 2.72 2.63 -4.85
N PHE A 23 3.10 2.38 -3.60
CA PHE A 23 3.13 3.41 -2.56
C PHE A 23 4.59 3.75 -2.23
N TYR A 24 4.78 4.89 -1.58
CA TYR A 24 6.07 5.37 -1.13
C TYR A 24 6.07 5.54 0.37
N ILE A 25 7.18 5.20 1.02
CA ILE A 25 7.37 5.43 2.46
C ILE A 25 8.74 6.06 2.70
N LEU A 26 8.74 7.13 3.50
CA LEU A 26 9.86 8.04 3.70
C LEU A 26 9.96 8.44 5.17
N GLY A 27 11.09 9.03 5.56
CA GLY A 27 11.32 9.53 6.92
C GLY A 27 11.88 8.45 7.83
N GLU A 28 11.36 8.35 9.05
CA GLU A 28 11.87 7.45 10.10
C GLU A 28 11.45 5.97 9.94
N VAL A 29 11.87 5.37 8.82
CA VAL A 29 11.85 3.92 8.56
C VAL A 29 13.25 3.43 8.20
N THR A 30 13.53 2.14 8.40
CA THR A 30 14.84 1.54 8.13
C THR A 30 15.21 1.63 6.65
N THR A 31 14.26 1.29 5.76
CA THR A 31 14.50 1.26 4.31
C THR A 31 13.47 2.14 3.59
N PRO A 32 13.71 3.45 3.44
CA PRO A 32 12.84 4.34 2.67
C PRO A 32 12.82 3.96 1.19
N GLY A 33 11.66 4.07 0.54
CA GLY A 33 11.57 3.77 -0.89
C GLY A 33 10.17 3.58 -1.43
N GLN A 34 10.13 3.01 -2.63
CA GLN A 34 8.92 2.64 -3.35
C GLN A 34 8.65 1.15 -3.14
N TYR A 35 7.40 0.79 -2.83
CA TYR A 35 6.99 -0.58 -2.60
C TYR A 35 5.72 -0.93 -3.40
N PRO A 36 5.57 -2.19 -3.84
CA PRO A 36 4.35 -2.63 -4.48
C PRO A 36 3.17 -2.54 -3.51
N PHE A 37 2.02 -2.11 -4.01
CA PHE A 37 0.80 -2.09 -3.23
C PHE A 37 0.17 -3.49 -3.17
N ALA A 38 -0.35 -3.84 -1.99
CA ALA A 38 -1.18 -5.02 -1.75
C ALA A 38 -2.47 -4.61 -1.04
N ASN A 39 -3.56 -5.33 -1.32
CA ASN A 39 -4.86 -5.08 -0.69
C ASN A 39 -4.78 -5.28 0.83
N GLY A 40 -5.45 -4.38 1.58
CA GLY A 40 -5.48 -4.44 3.05
C GLY A 40 -4.23 -3.88 3.75
N LEU A 41 -3.32 -3.21 3.01
CA LEU A 41 -2.19 -2.53 3.63
C LEU A 41 -2.63 -1.39 4.56
N THR A 42 -2.03 -1.34 5.74
CA THR A 42 -2.05 -0.20 6.65
C THR A 42 -0.70 0.50 6.66
N VAL A 43 -0.64 1.71 7.23
CA VAL A 43 0.63 2.43 7.42
C VAL A 43 1.62 1.63 8.27
N GLU A 44 1.14 0.90 9.28
CA GLU A 44 1.96 0.04 10.13
C GLU A 44 2.57 -1.13 9.33
N ASN A 45 1.76 -1.82 8.52
CA ASN A 45 2.26 -2.90 7.66
C ASN A 45 3.22 -2.37 6.60
N ALA A 46 2.96 -1.17 6.05
CA ALA A 46 3.86 -0.49 5.13
C ALA A 46 5.22 -0.18 5.77
N ALA A 47 5.26 0.22 7.04
CA ALA A 47 6.50 0.40 7.77
C ALA A 47 7.23 -0.93 8.04
N ALA A 48 6.50 -2.01 8.31
CA ALA A 48 7.10 -3.35 8.46
C ALA A 48 7.77 -3.83 7.15
N ILE A 49 7.15 -3.56 6.00
CA ILE A 49 7.74 -3.83 4.67
C ILE A 49 9.02 -3.02 4.46
N ALA A 50 9.07 -1.79 4.99
CA ALA A 50 10.25 -0.92 4.98
C ALA A 50 11.28 -1.26 6.08
N GLU A 51 11.35 -2.54 6.49
CA GLU A 51 12.24 -3.06 7.53
C GLU A 51 12.07 -2.40 8.91
N GLY A 52 10.86 -1.93 9.19
CA GLY A 52 10.46 -1.36 10.46
C GLY A 52 10.76 0.14 10.61
N TYR A 53 10.31 0.67 11.73
CA TYR A 53 10.57 2.05 12.13
C TYR A 53 11.98 2.22 12.69
N THR A 54 12.60 3.38 12.47
CA THR A 54 13.81 3.73 13.23
C THR A 54 13.46 3.96 14.71
N PRO A 55 14.45 3.95 15.63
CA PRO A 55 14.22 4.28 17.04
C PRO A 55 13.65 5.69 17.29
N ARG A 56 13.78 6.61 16.33
CA ARG A 56 13.32 8.01 16.46
C ARG A 56 11.91 8.23 15.90
N ALA A 57 11.27 7.21 15.34
CA ALA A 57 9.97 7.35 14.69
C ALA A 57 8.83 7.71 15.65
N LYS A 58 7.94 8.59 15.20
CA LYS A 58 6.63 8.82 15.80
C LYS A 58 5.65 7.73 15.34
N LYS A 59 5.34 6.78 16.23
CA LYS A 59 4.53 5.59 15.92
C LYS A 59 3.00 5.76 16.01
N ARG A 60 2.50 6.96 16.36
CA ARG A 60 1.04 7.19 16.49
C ARG A 60 0.40 7.74 15.22
N PHE A 61 1.11 8.63 14.53
CA PHE A 61 0.58 9.32 13.37
C PHE A 61 1.68 9.56 12.35
N VAL A 62 1.32 9.43 11.08
CA VAL A 62 2.17 9.76 9.93
C VAL A 62 1.52 10.85 9.11
N ARG A 63 2.33 11.53 8.29
CA ARG A 63 1.81 12.42 7.26
C ARG A 63 1.61 11.60 5.99
N LEU A 64 0.36 11.51 5.51
CA LEU A 64 0.00 10.80 4.29
C LEU A 64 -0.40 11.81 3.22
N THR A 65 0.21 11.68 2.05
CA THR A 65 -0.13 12.46 0.86
C THR A 65 -0.75 11.53 -0.19
N ARG A 66 -1.93 11.91 -0.70
CA ARG A 66 -2.68 11.16 -1.71
C ARG A 66 -3.10 12.10 -2.85
N GLY A 67 -2.92 11.64 -4.08
CA GLY A 67 -3.40 12.34 -5.28
C GLY A 67 -4.77 11.83 -5.73
N PHE A 68 -5.71 12.73 -5.97
CA PHE A 68 -7.00 12.45 -6.61
C PHE A 68 -7.27 13.53 -7.68
N ASP A 69 -7.53 13.12 -8.92
CA ASP A 69 -7.79 14.01 -10.06
C ASP A 69 -6.81 15.18 -10.23
N GLY A 70 -5.52 14.90 -10.05
CA GLY A 70 -4.44 15.90 -10.16
C GLY A 70 -4.24 16.79 -8.93
N VAL A 71 -5.13 16.71 -7.94
CA VAL A 71 -5.01 17.44 -6.67
C VAL A 71 -4.36 16.55 -5.63
N LYS A 72 -3.32 17.05 -4.95
CA LYS A 72 -2.69 16.36 -3.81
C LYS A 72 -3.30 16.84 -2.50
N SER A 73 -3.81 15.91 -1.70
CA SER A 73 -4.21 16.16 -0.31
C SER A 73 -3.14 15.60 0.63
N THR A 74 -2.82 16.33 1.70
CA THR A 74 -1.89 15.88 2.73
C THR A 74 -2.56 15.98 4.09
N VAL A 75 -2.59 14.87 4.82
CA VAL A 75 -3.28 14.74 6.10
C VAL A 75 -2.43 13.97 7.11
N MET A 76 -2.69 14.21 8.40
CA MET A 76 -2.16 13.38 9.47
C MET A 76 -3.12 12.22 9.71
N VAL A 77 -2.62 10.99 9.66
CA VAL A 77 -3.43 9.77 9.84
C VAL A 77 -2.79 8.85 10.88
N PRO A 78 -3.60 8.08 11.63
CA PRO A 78 -3.07 7.06 12.53
C PRO A 78 -2.37 5.93 11.75
N THR A 79 -1.54 5.12 12.43
CA THR A 79 -0.77 4.06 11.77
C THR A 79 -1.59 2.85 11.33
N ASP A 80 -2.82 2.70 11.83
CA ASP A 80 -3.79 1.70 11.36
C ASP A 80 -4.54 2.15 10.10
N HIS A 81 -4.34 3.39 9.64
CA HIS A 81 -5.01 3.93 8.47
C HIS A 81 -4.66 3.12 7.20
N PRO A 82 -5.66 2.79 6.35
CA PRO A 82 -5.43 2.04 5.12
C PRO A 82 -4.63 2.84 4.09
N VAL A 83 -3.64 2.19 3.50
CA VAL A 83 -2.85 2.70 2.38
C VAL A 83 -3.62 2.45 1.08
N GLN A 84 -3.48 3.33 0.11
CA GLN A 84 -4.05 3.22 -1.22
C GLN A 84 -2.97 3.33 -2.31
N PRO A 85 -3.26 2.83 -3.53
CA PRO A 85 -2.34 2.94 -4.65
C PRO A 85 -1.95 4.39 -4.97
N GLY A 86 -0.64 4.68 -4.93
CA GLY A 86 -0.08 6.01 -5.17
C GLY A 86 0.11 6.88 -3.92
N ASP A 87 -0.16 6.36 -2.71
CA ASP A 87 0.10 7.08 -1.48
C ASP A 87 1.59 7.36 -1.26
N THR A 88 1.88 8.48 -0.62
CA THR A 88 3.18 8.76 -0.02
C THR A 88 3.02 8.92 1.49
N ILE A 89 3.70 8.06 2.24
CA ILE A 89 3.74 8.02 3.69
C ILE A 89 5.04 8.67 4.15
N TYR A 90 4.95 9.65 5.05
CA TYR A 90 6.10 10.27 5.68
C TYR A 90 6.03 10.05 7.18
N VAL A 91 6.94 9.22 7.69
CA VAL A 91 7.08 8.90 9.11
C VAL A 91 7.88 10.01 9.78
N LEU A 92 7.23 10.71 10.71
CA LEU A 92 7.82 11.83 11.42
C LEU A 92 8.83 11.35 12.48
N GLN A 93 9.85 12.16 12.75
CA GLN A 93 10.69 12.01 13.93
C GLN A 93 9.95 12.45 15.20
N ARG A 94 10.28 11.82 16.33
CA ARG A 94 9.84 12.25 17.66
C ARG A 94 10.62 13.51 18.06
N LEU A 95 9.89 14.59 18.32
CA LEU A 95 10.43 15.76 18.98
C LEU A 95 10.48 15.44 20.49
N PHE A 96 11.60 15.83 21.10
CA PHE A 96 12.07 15.43 22.44
C PHE A 96 11.08 15.79 23.56
#